data_AF-A0A1V4ECC1-F1
#
_entry.id   AF-A0A1V4ECC1-F1
#
_cell.length_a   1.000
_cell.length_b   1.000
_cell.length_c   1.000
_cell.angle_alpha   90.00
_cell.angle_beta   90.00
_cell.angle_gamma   90.00
#
_symmetry.space_group_name_H-M   'P 1'
#
loop_
_entity.id
_entity.type
_entity.pdbx_description
1 polymer ?
#
loop_
_entity_poly.entity_id
_entity_poly.type
_entity_poly.pdbx_seq_one_letter_code
_entity_poly.pdbx_strand_id
1 'polypeptide(L)'
;MSTARFEALRQRQVVAVLELCAEQQERLVAAKEAYAANPTAETLAAKRAAMAEMHRLRRWLRENGRPVLPGGDGVMVAGDLSGEPARPAGRVRRLG
;
A
#
# COMPACT_ATOMS: atom_id res chain seq x y z
N MET A 1 18.99 22.88 6.78
CA MET A 1 17.77 22.74 5.94
C MET A 1 16.61 23.37 6.70
N SER A 2 15.76 24.17 6.06
CA SER A 2 14.66 24.90 6.72
C SER A 2 13.45 23.99 7.00
N THR A 3 12.70 24.30 8.06
CA THR A 3 11.45 23.63 8.46
C THR A 3 10.44 23.53 7.31
N ALA A 4 10.32 24.58 6.50
CA ALA A 4 9.45 24.62 5.33
C ALA A 4 9.74 23.51 4.30
N ARG A 5 11.02 23.12 4.12
CA ARG A 5 11.38 22.05 3.18
C ARG A 5 10.94 20.67 3.69
N PHE A 6 11.01 20.45 5.00
CA PHE A 6 10.52 19.21 5.61
C PHE A 6 9.00 19.11 5.54
N GLU A 7 8.28 20.21 5.79
CA GLU A 7 6.82 20.25 5.67
C GLU A 7 6.35 19.97 4.25
N ALA A 8 6.99 20.57 3.23
CA ALA A 8 6.67 20.30 1.84
C ALA A 8 6.91 18.83 1.44
N LEU A 9 7.98 18.20 1.93
CA LEU A 9 8.24 16.78 1.71
C LEU A 9 7.17 15.89 2.38
N ARG A 10 6.80 16.21 3.62
CA ARG A 10 5.73 15.51 4.35
C ARG A 10 4.40 15.60 3.60
N GLN A 11 4.02 16.79 3.11
CA GLN A 11 2.79 16.98 2.35
C GLN A 11 2.76 16.13 1.08
N ARG A 12 3.86 16.11 0.32
CA ARG A 12 3.97 15.27 -0.89
C ARG A 12 3.83 13.79 -0.58
N GLN A 13 4.44 13.31 0.51
CA GLN A 13 4.30 11.92 0.93
C GLN A 13 2.86 11.57 1.33
N VAL A 14 2.16 12.48 2.02
CA VAL A 14 0.74 12.28 2.37
C VAL A 14 -0.12 12.20 1.12
N VAL A 15 0.08 13.10 0.15
CA VAL A 15 -0.64 13.08 -1.12
C VAL A 15 -0.43 11.75 -1.85
N ALA A 16 0.82 11.29 -1.99
CA ALA A 16 1.12 10.02 -2.65
C ALA A 16 0.45 8.82 -1.97
N VAL A 17 0.38 8.80 -0.63
CA VAL A 17 -0.34 7.75 0.12
C VAL A 17 -1.84 7.79 -0.14
N LEU A 18 -2.43 8.99 -0.21
CA LEU A 18 -3.86 9.16 -0.51
C LEU A 18 -4.19 8.72 -1.94
N GLU A 19 -3.35 9.06 -2.91
CA GLU A 19 -3.47 8.62 -4.30
C GLU A 19 -3.44 7.09 -4.41
N LEU A 20 -2.46 6.44 -3.75
CA LEU A 20 -2.38 4.98 -3.69
C LEU A 20 -3.64 4.33 -3.10
N CYS A 21 -4.23 4.96 -2.06
CA CYS A 21 -5.48 4.49 -1.47
C CYS A 21 -6.67 4.64 -2.43
N ALA A 22 -6.74 5.74 -3.16
CA ALA A 22 -7.78 6.01 -4.14
C ALA A 22 -7.73 4.99 -5.29
N GLU A 23 -6.55 4.77 -5.88
CA GLU A 23 -6.37 3.78 -6.95
C GLU A 23 -6.79 2.37 -6.53
N GLN A 24 -6.41 1.94 -5.32
CA GLN A 24 -6.77 0.61 -4.83
C GLN A 24 -8.27 0.50 -4.53
N GLN A 25 -8.90 1.60 -4.10
CA GLN A 25 -10.34 1.65 -3.88
C GLN A 25 -11.09 1.53 -5.21
N GLU A 26 -10.66 2.23 -6.26
CA GLU A 26 -11.22 2.12 -7.61
C GLU A 26 -11.12 0.70 -8.17
N ARG A 27 -9.95 0.06 -8.04
CA ARG A 27 -9.76 -1.35 -8.45
C ARG A 27 -10.71 -2.30 -7.73
N LEU A 28 -10.91 -2.10 -6.43
CA LEU A 28 -11.84 -2.91 -5.65
C LEU A 28 -13.30 -2.69 -6.06
N VAL A 29 -13.69 -1.46 -6.35
CA VAL A 29 -15.03 -1.12 -6.84
C VAL A 29 -15.27 -1.78 -8.20
N ALA A 30 -14.36 -1.59 -9.15
CA ALA A 30 -14.45 -2.20 -10.48
C ALA A 30 -14.55 -3.73 -10.42
N ALA A 31 -13.75 -4.38 -9.57
CA ALA A 31 -13.80 -5.84 -9.40
C ALA A 31 -15.12 -6.32 -8.75
N LYS A 32 -15.72 -5.52 -7.86
CA LYS A 32 -17.04 -5.82 -7.28
C LYS A 32 -18.15 -5.68 -8.31
N GLU A 33 -18.10 -4.63 -9.13
CA GLU A 33 -19.05 -4.39 -10.22
C GLU A 33 -18.97 -5.48 -11.28
N ALA A 34 -17.76 -5.88 -11.69
CA ALA A 34 -17.55 -6.98 -12.63
C ALA A 34 -18.14 -8.30 -12.12
N TYR A 35 -17.95 -8.61 -10.82
CA TYR A 35 -18.57 -9.79 -10.20
C TYR A 35 -20.09 -9.68 -10.11
N ALA A 36 -20.62 -8.49 -9.80
CA ALA A 36 -22.06 -8.27 -9.73
C ALA A 36 -22.74 -8.39 -11.12
N ALA A 37 -22.07 -7.91 -12.16
CA ALA A 37 -22.55 -7.98 -13.54
C ALA A 37 -22.45 -9.41 -14.12
N ASN A 38 -21.38 -10.14 -13.80
CA ASN A 38 -21.16 -11.51 -14.28
C ASN A 38 -20.49 -12.38 -13.21
N PRO A 39 -21.25 -13.12 -12.39
CA PRO A 39 -20.70 -13.91 -11.30
C PRO A 39 -20.12 -15.24 -11.80
N THR A 40 -18.86 -15.20 -12.24
CA THR A 40 -18.09 -16.38 -12.65
C THR A 40 -16.96 -16.67 -11.65
N ALA A 41 -16.29 -17.82 -11.80
CA ALA A 41 -15.10 -18.14 -11.03
C ALA A 41 -13.97 -17.11 -11.24
N GLU A 42 -13.85 -16.57 -12.46
CA GLU A 42 -12.86 -15.58 -12.84
C GLU A 42 -13.12 -14.22 -12.18
N THR A 43 -14.35 -13.71 -12.25
CA THR A 43 -14.70 -12.42 -11.62
C THR A 43 -14.68 -12.52 -10.10
N LEU A 44 -14.99 -13.69 -9.54
CA LEU A 44 -14.82 -13.98 -8.12
C LEU A 44 -13.33 -13.96 -7.70
N ALA A 45 -12.45 -14.55 -8.51
CA ALA A 45 -11.01 -14.56 -8.26
C ALA A 45 -10.44 -13.13 -8.33
N ALA A 46 -10.83 -12.34 -9.33
CA ALA A 46 -10.45 -10.93 -9.45
C ALA A 46 -10.90 -10.10 -8.25
N LYS A 47 -12.16 -10.25 -7.82
CA LYS A 47 -12.69 -9.59 -6.61
C LYS A 47 -11.91 -9.99 -5.36
N ARG A 48 -11.59 -11.28 -5.18
CA ARG A 48 -10.79 -11.77 -4.05
C ARG A 48 -9.37 -11.21 -4.06
N ALA A 49 -8.72 -11.15 -5.22
CA ALA A 49 -7.40 -10.57 -5.38
C ALA A 49 -7.39 -9.07 -5.00
N ALA A 50 -8.36 -8.29 -5.49
CA ALA A 50 -8.50 -6.88 -5.15
C ALA A 50 -8.75 -6.66 -3.64
N MET A 51 -9.56 -7.51 -2.99
CA MET A 51 -9.75 -7.46 -1.54
C MET A 51 -8.48 -7.80 -0.77
N ALA A 52 -7.75 -8.83 -1.19
CA ALA A 52 -6.48 -9.21 -0.57
C ALA A 52 -5.45 -8.08 -0.66
N GLU A 53 -5.38 -7.41 -1.81
CA GLU A 53 -4.47 -6.28 -2.02
C GLU A 53 -4.83 -5.08 -1.14
N MET A 54 -6.12 -4.75 -1.01
CA MET A 54 -6.59 -3.74 -0.06
C MET A 54 -6.21 -4.08 1.39
N HIS A 55 -6.31 -5.35 1.79
CA HIS A 55 -5.90 -5.78 3.13
C HIS A 55 -4.39 -5.67 3.34
N ARG A 56 -3.58 -5.98 2.33
CA ARG A 56 -2.12 -5.80 2.36
C ARG A 56 -1.75 -4.32 2.48
N LEU A 57 -2.36 -3.46 1.67
CA LEU A 57 -2.14 -2.01 1.76
C LEU A 57 -2.48 -1.49 3.16
N ARG A 58 -3.64 -1.86 3.72
CA ARG A 58 -4.02 -1.45 5.09
C ARG A 58 -3.07 -1.97 6.17
N ARG A 59 -2.49 -3.16 5.99
CA ARG A 59 -1.47 -3.67 6.90
C ARG A 59 -0.19 -2.84 6.77
N TRP A 60 0.28 -2.64 5.55
CA TRP A 60 1.48 -1.85 5.27
C TRP A 60 1.35 -0.42 5.81
N LEU A 61 0.20 0.24 5.63
CA LEU A 61 -0.06 1.57 6.17
C LEU A 61 -0.10 1.62 7.69
N ARG A 62 -0.55 0.56 8.38
CA ARG A 62 -0.51 0.51 9.85
C ARG A 62 0.90 0.29 10.39
N GLU A 63 1.71 -0.46 9.66
CA GLU A 63 3.09 -0.78 10.01
C GLU A 63 4.04 0.38 9.68
N ASN A 64 3.82 1.08 8.57
CA ASN A 64 4.74 2.07 8.01
C ASN A 64 4.17 3.50 7.95
N GLY A 65 2.85 3.66 7.99
CA GLY A 65 2.15 4.94 7.80
C GLY A 65 1.77 5.65 9.10
N ARG A 66 2.50 5.43 10.19
CA ARG A 66 2.21 6.12 11.46
C ARG A 66 2.48 7.62 11.32
N PRO A 67 1.46 8.49 11.50
CA PRO A 67 1.68 9.91 11.55
C PRO A 67 2.48 10.23 12.81
N VAL A 68 3.63 10.84 12.64
CA VAL A 68 4.29 11.57 13.71
C VAL A 68 3.37 12.69 14.17
N LEU A 69 2.84 12.53 15.38
CA LEU A 69 2.31 13.61 16.20
C LEU A 69 3.45 14.62 16.48
N PRO A 70 3.17 15.92 16.57
CA PRO A 70 4.21 16.93 16.80
C PRO A 70 4.94 16.61 18.12
N GLY A 71 6.22 16.22 18.01
CA GLY A 71 7.09 15.85 19.14
C GLY A 71 7.87 14.52 19.00
N GLY A 72 7.64 13.71 17.96
CA GLY A 72 8.42 12.48 17.73
C GLY A 72 9.21 12.54 16.42
N ASP A 73 10.53 12.40 16.44
CA ASP A 73 11.38 12.43 15.24
C ASP A 73 11.23 11.17 14.36
N GLY A 74 10.06 10.98 13.76
CA GLY A 74 9.78 9.88 12.83
C GLY A 74 9.70 10.38 11.39
N VAL A 75 10.81 10.27 10.67
CA VAL A 75 10.78 10.36 9.21
C VAL A 75 9.88 9.25 8.68
N MET A 76 8.86 9.60 7.90
CA MET A 76 8.17 8.64 7.02
C MET A 76 9.21 8.17 6.01
N VAL A 77 9.90 7.07 6.31
CA VAL A 77 10.64 6.32 5.30
C VAL A 77 9.58 5.55 4.54
N ALA A 78 9.00 6.20 3.54
CA ALA A 78 8.35 5.52 2.45
C ALA A 78 9.43 4.66 1.77
N GLY A 79 9.68 3.47 2.32
CA GLY A 79 10.41 2.43 1.61
C GLY A 79 9.68 2.19 0.30
N ASP A 80 10.46 2.13 -0.79
CA ASP A 80 10.04 2.00 -2.19
C ASP A 80 8.55 1.77 -2.39
N LEU A 81 7.83 2.85 -2.71
CA LEU A 81 6.45 2.77 -3.19
C LEU A 81 6.37 2.09 -4.58
N SER A 82 7.51 1.68 -5.14
CA SER A 82 7.65 0.97 -6.41
C SER A 82 7.29 -0.52 -6.31
N GLY A 83 6.13 -0.85 -5.74
CA GLY A 83 5.38 -2.06 -6.09
C GLY A 83 6.10 -3.41 -6.24
N GLU A 84 7.26 -3.65 -5.60
CA GLU A 84 7.91 -4.94 -5.65
C GLU A 84 7.51 -5.69 -4.37
N PRO A 85 6.68 -6.74 -4.46
CA PRO A 85 6.39 -7.56 -3.29
C PRO A 85 7.73 -8.07 -2.78
N ALA A 86 8.07 -7.78 -1.53
CA ALA A 86 9.24 -8.33 -0.87
C ALA A 86 9.27 -9.83 -1.15
N ARG A 87 10.17 -10.27 -2.05
CA ARG A 87 10.40 -11.70 -2.29
C ARG A 87 10.70 -12.29 -0.92
N PRO A 88 10.08 -13.41 -0.51
CA PRO A 88 10.50 -14.08 0.70
C PRO A 88 11.99 -14.34 0.55
N ALA A 89 12.79 -13.78 1.46
CA ALA A 89 14.22 -13.99 1.50
C ALA A 89 14.46 -15.49 1.39
N GLY A 90 15.08 -15.89 0.27
CA GLY A 90 15.38 -17.28 -0.02
C GLY A 90 16.07 -17.87 1.19
N ARG A 91 15.49 -18.93 1.74
CA ARG A 91 16.17 -19.81 2.68
C ARG A 91 17.37 -20.38 1.92
N VAL A 92 18.52 -19.74 2.08
CA VAL A 92 19.81 -20.26 1.61
C VAL A 92 19.97 -21.62 2.28
N ARG A 93 19.84 -22.70 1.50
CA ARG A 93 20.31 -24.02 1.89
C ARG A 93 21.81 -23.88 2.12
N ARG A 94 22.24 -23.91 3.38
CA ARG A 94 23.63 -24.21 3.70
C ARG A 94 23.74 -25.73 3.65
N LEU A 95 24.36 -26.23 2.59
CA LEU A 95 24.94 -27.57 2.57
C LEU A 95 26.06 -27.60 3.62
N GLY A 96 26.03 -28.62 4.47
CA GLY A 96 26.97 -28.90 5.54
C GLY A 96 26.48 -30.11 6.31
#